data_AF-K2AM80-F1
#
_entry.id   AF-K2AM80-F1
#
_cell.length_a   1.000
_cell.length_b   1.000
_cell.length_c   1.000
_cell.angle_alpha   90.00
_cell.angle_beta   90.00
_cell.angle_gamma   90.00
#
_symmetry.space_group_name_H-M   'P 1'
#
loop_
_entity.id
_entity.type
_entity.pdbx_description
1 polymer ?
#
loop_
_entity_poly.entity_id
_entity_poly.type
_entity_poly.pdbx_seq_one_letter_code
_entity_poly.pdbx_strand_id
1 'polypeptide(L)'
;MKKTLMLSAMFVCLLVGGWAFAGQALYMNSSGTPLVWDASDSDPIIVHPESGACGQFSNVEMLSLLETNLEEWSTVTTVDLAFSVLSGEIDSVDGANYADYLVGVSGLTQAQNEDNVQDGLNPVLFDDDGEIVDQATGENSGRFYILGFASPSGFALNGEGTDYETIVDGQAVFNCYCLEDATGDPAHADCNSILFTTDDLDFTMVHELGHMINLDHTQVNIDLADDDDEANDDHIPTMFPASVNAAVQKTPMQDDVMALSALYPDGNFFTQGNAAVSSYCKVTGALLDRFGEAIRCADVQAITSDEAKNVSFISGSYAVADDTDGDGYTDGADECTSGCGNFTLYLEPATTYALSVASINSGFTGGSSVGPCASAQLTVCTDSIITACTDDVASTTCTACVKEDPLTTNDASADIAAKIQAECTAGAVVSLGDITTRSVSKPSAAESNGDGDSDDDDNTSSSSSGCSLNPDVKKATGAMGFFCLIILGPLLSFLTKRLTIIHNPEPNNG
;
A
#
# COMPACT_ATOMS: atom_id res chain seq x y z
N MET A 1 -2.99 -44.11 -2.43
CA MET A 1 -2.47 -42.80 -2.89
C MET A 1 -3.57 -41.78 -2.61
N LYS A 2 -3.50 -41.13 -1.45
CA LYS A 2 -4.42 -40.05 -1.07
C LYS A 2 -3.89 -38.80 -1.77
N LYS A 3 -4.73 -38.16 -2.59
CA LYS A 3 -4.45 -36.83 -3.13
C LYS A 3 -4.82 -35.84 -2.03
N THR A 4 -3.82 -35.18 -1.46
CA THR A 4 -4.01 -34.00 -0.61
C THR A 4 -4.37 -32.85 -1.54
N LEU A 5 -5.52 -32.24 -1.31
CA LEU A 5 -5.90 -30.98 -1.94
C LEU A 5 -5.21 -29.91 -1.09
N MET A 6 -4.11 -29.33 -1.57
CA MET A 6 -3.59 -28.09 -1.00
C MET A 6 -4.59 -27.01 -1.39
N LEU A 7 -5.24 -26.43 -0.39
CA LEU A 7 -6.03 -25.21 -0.52
C LEU A 7 -5.01 -24.11 -0.23
N SER A 8 -4.58 -23.35 -1.24
CA SER A 8 -3.86 -22.10 -0.99
C SER A 8 -4.82 -21.19 -0.26
N ALA A 9 -4.53 -20.92 1.00
CA ALA A 9 -5.29 -20.01 1.82
C ALA A 9 -4.74 -18.61 1.53
N MET A 10 -5.49 -17.82 0.79
CA MET A 10 -5.25 -16.39 0.64
C MET A 10 -5.47 -15.76 2.03
N PHE A 11 -4.39 -15.35 2.69
CA PHE A 11 -4.41 -14.73 4.02
C PHE A 11 -4.35 -13.21 3.88
N VAL A 12 -5.26 -12.52 4.55
CA VAL A 12 -5.38 -11.06 4.52
C VAL A 12 -4.80 -10.51 5.81
N CYS A 13 -3.70 -9.75 5.75
CA CYS A 13 -3.22 -8.93 6.86
C CYS A 13 -4.18 -7.75 7.04
N LEU A 14 -5.08 -7.84 8.02
CA LEU A 14 -6.01 -6.77 8.39
C LEU A 14 -5.47 -6.05 9.62
N LEU A 15 -4.99 -4.82 9.44
CA LEU A 15 -4.54 -3.96 10.55
C LEU A 15 -5.56 -2.89 10.87
N VAL A 16 -5.64 -2.54 12.17
CA VAL A 16 -6.55 -1.56 12.74
C VAL A 16 -5.75 -0.36 13.21
N GLY A 17 -6.13 0.83 12.74
CA GLY A 17 -5.78 2.12 13.37
C GLY A 17 -4.98 3.11 12.52
N GLY A 18 -4.38 2.68 11.41
CA GLY A 18 -3.81 3.53 10.38
C GLY A 18 -4.11 2.89 9.04
N TRP A 19 -4.65 3.66 8.10
CA TRP A 19 -4.91 3.17 6.75
C TRP A 19 -3.55 3.15 6.05
N ALA A 20 -3.16 1.99 5.54
CA ALA A 20 -1.90 1.84 4.82
C ALA A 20 -1.92 2.63 3.49
N PHE A 21 -0.90 3.41 3.21
CA PHE A 21 -0.65 4.08 1.93
C PHE A 21 0.06 3.12 0.96
N ALA A 22 0.85 3.54 -0.03
CA ALA A 22 1.31 2.58 -1.03
C ALA A 22 2.72 2.65 -1.55
N GLY A 23 3.47 1.53 -1.52
CA GLY A 23 4.81 1.34 -2.12
C GLY A 23 5.77 2.51 -1.91
N GLN A 24 5.51 3.31 -0.88
CA GLN A 24 6.01 4.68 -0.68
C GLN A 24 5.90 5.00 0.80
N ALA A 25 5.74 6.28 1.15
CA ALA A 25 5.64 6.73 2.53
C ALA A 25 4.23 6.50 3.09
N LEU A 26 4.16 5.85 4.25
CA LEU A 26 2.93 5.68 5.05
C LEU A 26 2.50 6.98 5.73
N TYR A 27 3.45 7.72 6.28
CA TYR A 27 3.19 9.00 6.93
C TYR A 27 3.89 10.13 6.19
N MET A 28 3.16 11.22 6.02
CA MET A 28 3.61 12.44 5.38
C MET A 28 3.17 13.64 6.20
N ASN A 29 3.90 14.73 6.06
CA ASN A 29 3.48 16.02 6.59
C ASN A 29 2.50 16.73 5.65
N SER A 30 1.91 17.85 6.11
CA SER A 30 0.92 18.62 5.34
C SER A 30 1.46 19.13 3.99
N SER A 31 2.79 19.24 3.86
CA SER A 31 3.48 19.66 2.64
C SER A 31 3.75 18.51 1.66
N GLY A 32 3.23 17.30 1.90
CA GLY A 32 3.46 16.13 1.06
C GLY A 32 4.88 15.59 1.13
N THR A 33 5.61 15.88 2.22
CA THR A 33 6.95 15.34 2.45
C THR A 33 6.83 14.09 3.34
N PRO A 34 7.38 12.93 2.91
CA PRO A 34 7.49 11.76 3.76
C PRO A 34 8.16 12.05 5.09
N LEU A 35 7.58 11.53 6.17
CA LEU A 35 8.27 11.49 7.45
C LEU A 35 9.34 10.40 7.40
N VAL A 36 10.49 10.66 7.98
CA VAL A 36 11.60 9.69 8.04
C VAL A 36 12.16 9.66 9.45
N TRP A 37 12.72 8.53 9.84
CA TRP A 37 13.60 8.48 11.00
C TRP A 37 14.81 9.41 10.77
N ASP A 38 15.31 10.06 11.83
CA ASP A 38 16.58 10.77 11.75
C ASP A 38 17.72 9.76 11.66
N ALA A 39 18.03 9.35 10.44
CA ALA A 39 19.14 8.45 10.12
C ALA A 39 20.46 9.22 9.89
N SER A 40 20.55 10.50 10.27
CA SER A 40 21.75 11.29 9.97
C SER A 40 22.98 10.82 10.77
N ASP A 41 24.02 10.41 10.03
CA ASP A 41 25.41 10.22 10.47
C ASP A 41 25.61 9.35 11.74
N SER A 42 25.31 8.04 11.62
CA SER A 42 25.74 6.91 12.47
C SER A 42 24.90 6.48 13.68
N ASP A 43 23.72 7.07 13.91
CA ASP A 43 22.82 6.62 14.97
C ASP A 43 21.77 5.62 14.42
N PRO A 44 21.82 4.34 14.82
CA PRO A 44 20.84 3.36 14.37
C PRO A 44 19.47 3.59 15.03
N ILE A 45 18.40 3.17 14.35
CA ILE A 45 17.08 3.02 14.96
C ILE A 45 17.19 1.94 16.04
N ILE A 46 16.96 2.31 17.30
CA ILE A 46 17.04 1.38 18.43
C ILE A 46 15.67 0.77 18.67
N VAL A 47 15.51 -0.53 18.45
CA VAL A 47 14.30 -1.28 18.81
C VAL A 47 14.44 -1.93 20.18
N HIS A 48 13.33 -2.01 20.91
CA HIS A 48 13.27 -2.47 22.29
C HIS A 48 12.34 -3.69 22.38
N PRO A 49 12.84 -4.90 22.05
CA PRO A 49 12.04 -6.10 22.18
C PRO A 49 11.77 -6.43 23.64
N GLU A 50 10.59 -6.97 23.88
CA GLU A 50 10.21 -7.50 25.19
C GLU A 50 11.03 -8.74 25.59
N SER A 51 10.89 -9.16 26.85
CA SER A 51 11.59 -10.35 27.38
C SER A 51 10.78 -11.66 27.29
N GLY A 52 9.59 -11.61 26.71
CA GLY A 52 8.69 -12.75 26.48
C GLY A 52 9.17 -13.76 25.43
N ALA A 53 8.45 -14.88 25.34
CA ALA A 53 8.64 -15.92 24.31
C ALA A 53 7.57 -15.79 23.21
N CYS A 54 7.71 -16.57 22.14
CA CYS A 54 6.79 -16.57 21.00
C CYS A 54 6.61 -18.00 20.47
N GLY A 55 5.51 -18.65 20.82
CA GLY A 55 5.22 -20.02 20.46
C GLY A 55 6.33 -20.98 20.90
N GLN A 56 6.99 -21.63 19.93
CA GLN A 56 8.11 -22.53 20.21
C GLN A 56 9.45 -21.82 20.48
N PHE A 57 9.57 -20.54 20.16
CA PHE A 57 10.80 -19.79 20.24
C PHE A 57 10.97 -19.18 21.63
N SER A 58 12.13 -19.44 22.25
CA SER A 58 12.56 -18.69 23.43
C SER A 58 12.85 -17.23 23.07
N ASN A 59 12.89 -16.35 24.08
CA ASN A 59 13.24 -14.94 23.86
C ASN A 59 14.55 -14.77 23.09
N VAL A 60 15.60 -15.54 23.42
CA VAL A 60 16.90 -15.48 22.74
C VAL A 60 16.79 -15.86 21.26
N GLU A 61 15.94 -16.83 20.92
CA GLU A 61 15.68 -17.22 19.53
C GLU A 61 14.90 -16.12 18.80
N MET A 62 13.89 -15.52 19.44
CA MET A 62 13.16 -14.39 18.87
C MET A 62 14.02 -13.14 18.64
N LEU A 63 14.95 -12.84 19.54
CA LEU A 63 15.92 -11.76 19.33
C LEU A 63 16.80 -12.04 18.11
N SER A 64 17.19 -13.31 17.89
CA SER A 64 17.99 -13.70 16.72
C SER A 64 17.19 -13.59 15.41
N LEU A 65 15.90 -13.95 15.44
CA LEU A 65 14.99 -13.76 14.30
C LEU A 65 14.77 -12.27 14.01
N LEU A 66 14.54 -11.45 15.04
CA LEU A 66 14.39 -10.00 14.90
C LEU A 66 15.62 -9.36 14.27
N GLU A 67 16.82 -9.68 14.77
CA GLU A 67 18.07 -9.18 14.18
C GLU A 67 18.22 -9.57 12.71
N THR A 68 17.87 -10.81 12.36
CA THR A 68 17.92 -11.31 10.97
C THR A 68 16.94 -10.56 10.07
N ASN A 69 15.69 -10.40 10.51
CA ASN A 69 14.65 -9.74 9.71
C ASN A 69 14.87 -8.21 9.59
N LEU A 70 15.51 -7.56 10.57
CA LEU A 70 15.98 -6.18 10.45
C LEU A 70 17.15 -6.02 9.45
N GLU A 71 17.97 -7.06 9.30
CA GLU A 71 19.10 -7.06 8.37
C GLU A 71 18.65 -6.98 6.90
N GLU A 72 17.49 -7.55 6.56
CA GLU A 72 16.91 -7.47 5.21
C GLU A 72 16.71 -6.02 4.73
N TRP A 73 16.32 -5.12 5.62
CA TRP A 73 16.15 -3.69 5.29
C TRP A 73 17.48 -2.91 5.29
N SER A 74 18.37 -3.18 6.25
CA SER A 74 19.64 -2.44 6.38
C SER A 74 20.74 -2.90 5.42
N THR A 75 20.57 -4.03 4.74
CA THR A 75 21.50 -4.51 3.70
C THR A 75 21.21 -3.98 2.30
N VAL A 76 20.11 -3.24 2.12
CA VAL A 76 19.79 -2.55 0.87
C VAL A 76 20.88 -1.53 0.56
N THR A 77 21.65 -1.79 -0.49
CA THR A 77 22.90 -1.04 -0.77
C THR A 77 22.74 0.42 -1.16
N THR A 78 21.50 0.86 -1.41
CA THR A 78 21.14 2.21 -1.84
C THR A 78 20.50 3.02 -0.72
N VAL A 79 20.56 2.49 0.49
CA VAL A 79 19.91 3.02 1.69
C VAL A 79 20.95 3.33 2.76
N ASP A 80 20.78 4.47 3.44
CA ASP A 80 21.52 4.85 4.65
C ASP A 80 20.62 4.66 5.87
N LEU A 81 20.51 3.41 6.32
CA LEU A 81 19.65 2.99 7.43
C LEU A 81 20.35 1.89 8.22
N ALA A 82 20.26 1.97 9.55
CA ALA A 82 20.81 0.96 10.44
C ALA A 82 19.87 0.74 11.62
N PHE A 83 19.92 -0.47 12.19
CA PHE A 83 19.16 -0.85 13.37
C PHE A 83 20.07 -1.34 14.48
N SER A 84 19.59 -1.22 15.72
CA SER A 84 20.18 -1.83 16.90
C SER A 84 19.08 -2.43 17.76
N VAL A 85 19.30 -3.63 18.27
CA VAL A 85 18.39 -4.28 19.22
C VAL A 85 18.88 -4.03 20.65
N LEU A 86 18.05 -3.41 21.47
CA LEU A 86 18.32 -3.19 22.90
C LEU A 86 17.31 -3.96 23.76
N SER A 87 17.67 -5.20 24.12
CA SER A 87 16.84 -6.05 24.98
C SER A 87 16.97 -5.70 26.46
N GLY A 88 15.90 -5.90 27.24
CA GLY A 88 15.92 -5.82 28.70
C GLY A 88 15.43 -4.49 29.29
N GLU A 89 15.03 -3.54 28.43
CA GLU A 89 14.31 -2.33 28.83
C GLU A 89 12.79 -2.60 28.98
N ILE A 90 12.27 -3.59 28.26
CA ILE A 90 10.86 -4.01 28.31
C ILE A 90 10.77 -5.41 28.93
N ASP A 91 10.02 -5.51 30.04
CA ASP A 91 9.67 -6.80 30.68
C ASP A 91 8.72 -7.60 29.78
N SER A 92 8.30 -8.81 30.18
CA SER A 92 7.33 -9.57 29.38
C SER A 92 5.99 -8.81 29.31
N VAL A 93 5.43 -8.75 28.11
CA VAL A 93 4.19 -8.06 27.78
C VAL A 93 3.12 -9.08 27.42
N ASP A 94 1.89 -8.82 27.87
CA ASP A 94 0.71 -9.63 27.62
C ASP A 94 -0.53 -8.74 27.51
N GLY A 95 -1.70 -9.37 27.39
CA GLY A 95 -2.99 -8.68 27.33
C GLY A 95 -3.31 -7.79 28.54
N ALA A 96 -2.57 -7.86 29.65
CA ALA A 96 -2.79 -7.05 30.84
C ALA A 96 -1.94 -5.76 30.89
N ASN A 97 -0.82 -5.70 30.17
CA ASN A 97 0.11 -4.56 30.23
C ASN A 97 0.56 -4.00 28.86
N TYR A 98 0.11 -4.54 27.73
CA TYR A 98 0.45 -3.97 26.40
C TYR A 98 0.15 -2.47 26.26
N ALA A 99 -0.87 -2.00 26.99
CA ALA A 99 -1.30 -0.61 26.99
C ALA A 99 -0.29 0.37 27.60
N ASP A 100 0.74 -0.13 28.29
CA ASP A 100 1.85 0.67 28.83
C ASP A 100 2.96 0.91 27.78
N TYR A 101 2.85 0.29 26.60
CA TYR A 101 3.89 0.36 25.56
C TYR A 101 3.35 0.76 24.18
N LEU A 102 2.12 0.35 23.82
CA LEU A 102 1.56 0.65 22.50
C LEU A 102 0.88 2.02 22.44
N VAL A 103 0.82 2.59 21.24
CA VAL A 103 0.15 3.84 20.89
C VAL A 103 -0.85 3.59 19.78
N GLY A 104 -1.98 4.31 19.80
CA GLY A 104 -2.90 4.38 18.66
C GLY A 104 -3.72 3.11 18.42
N VAL A 105 -3.66 2.14 19.33
CA VAL A 105 -4.42 0.89 19.24
C VAL A 105 -5.77 0.98 19.95
N SER A 106 -6.68 0.07 19.60
CA SER A 106 -8.00 -0.02 20.21
C SER A 106 -7.91 -0.25 21.72
N GLY A 107 -8.86 0.34 22.45
CA GLY A 107 -8.96 0.16 23.90
C GLY A 107 -8.08 1.08 24.74
N LEU A 108 -7.14 1.83 24.14
CA LEU A 108 -6.33 2.81 24.86
C LEU A 108 -7.11 4.10 25.15
N THR A 109 -6.83 4.67 26.31
CA THR A 109 -7.25 6.04 26.63
C THR A 109 -6.31 7.05 25.99
N GLN A 110 -6.79 8.28 25.77
CA GLN A 110 -5.95 9.38 25.28
C GLN A 110 -4.70 9.58 26.14
N ALA A 111 -4.81 9.48 27.47
CA ALA A 111 -3.68 9.64 28.37
C ALA A 111 -2.60 8.56 28.16
N GLN A 112 -3.02 7.30 27.94
CA GLN A 112 -2.08 6.21 27.63
C GLN A 112 -1.38 6.45 26.29
N ASN A 113 -2.11 6.92 25.27
CA ASN A 113 -1.48 7.29 24.01
C ASN A 113 -0.48 8.45 24.18
N GLU A 114 -0.80 9.46 24.97
CA GLU A 114 0.11 10.61 25.18
C GLU A 114 1.35 10.24 25.99
N ASP A 115 1.23 9.33 26.96
CA ASP A 115 2.34 8.91 27.83
C ASP A 115 3.34 8.00 27.10
N ASN A 116 2.88 7.21 26.12
CA ASN A 116 3.69 6.25 25.37
C ASN A 116 4.30 6.85 24.08
N VAL A 117 4.01 8.12 23.77
CA VAL A 117 4.56 8.83 22.61
C VAL A 117 5.77 9.65 23.04
N GLN A 118 6.86 9.52 22.31
CA GLN A 118 8.17 10.14 22.56
C GLN A 118 8.79 9.74 23.90
N ASP A 119 8.52 8.51 24.36
CA ASP A 119 9.07 7.98 25.61
C ASP A 119 10.50 7.42 25.44
N GLY A 120 10.96 7.33 24.19
CA GLY A 120 12.27 6.82 23.81
C GLY A 120 12.31 5.29 23.67
N LEU A 121 11.16 4.62 23.71
CA LEU A 121 11.01 3.20 23.44
C LEU A 121 10.43 2.97 22.05
N ASN A 122 10.89 1.88 21.45
CA ASN A 122 10.40 1.39 20.17
C ASN A 122 10.02 -0.08 20.36
N PRO A 123 8.87 -0.35 21.00
CA PRO A 123 8.54 -1.69 21.47
C PRO A 123 8.40 -2.69 20.33
N VAL A 124 9.00 -3.87 20.51
CA VAL A 124 8.72 -5.05 19.68
C VAL A 124 8.15 -6.14 20.59
N LEU A 125 6.86 -6.41 20.45
CA LEU A 125 6.10 -7.31 21.31
C LEU A 125 5.88 -8.67 20.62
N PHE A 126 5.92 -9.73 21.42
CA PHE A 126 5.73 -11.11 21.02
C PHE A 126 4.46 -11.64 21.67
N ASP A 127 3.36 -11.60 20.93
CA ASP A 127 2.03 -11.98 21.40
C ASP A 127 1.86 -13.51 21.37
N ASP A 128 2.37 -14.16 22.43
CA ASP A 128 2.41 -15.62 22.58
C ASP A 128 1.01 -16.26 22.62
N ASP A 129 0.04 -15.58 23.22
CA ASP A 129 -1.32 -16.09 23.43
C ASP A 129 -2.38 -15.43 22.55
N GLY A 130 -2.00 -14.44 21.72
CA GLY A 130 -2.89 -13.73 20.81
C GLY A 130 -3.80 -12.69 21.49
N GLU A 131 -3.67 -12.47 22.80
CA GLU A 131 -4.51 -11.51 23.51
C GLU A 131 -4.16 -10.06 23.17
N ILE A 132 -2.89 -9.75 22.88
CA ILE A 132 -2.49 -8.39 22.52
C ILE A 132 -3.16 -8.01 21.20
N VAL A 133 -3.08 -8.85 20.19
CA VAL A 133 -3.70 -8.63 18.87
C VAL A 133 -5.21 -8.48 18.99
N ASP A 134 -5.91 -9.39 19.66
CA ASP A 134 -7.37 -9.27 19.81
C ASP A 134 -7.79 -7.95 20.47
N GLN A 135 -7.04 -7.51 21.50
CA GLN A 135 -7.36 -6.29 22.23
C GLN A 135 -6.96 -5.02 21.47
N ALA A 136 -5.72 -4.96 20.98
CA ALA A 136 -5.16 -3.82 20.24
C ALA A 136 -5.90 -3.55 18.93
N THR A 137 -6.41 -4.60 18.28
CA THR A 137 -7.23 -4.43 17.06
C THR A 137 -8.71 -4.26 17.37
N GLY A 138 -9.16 -4.63 18.58
CA GLY A 138 -10.57 -4.65 18.93
C GLY A 138 -11.34 -5.79 18.25
N GLU A 139 -10.64 -6.74 17.65
CA GLU A 139 -11.21 -7.88 16.96
C GLU A 139 -11.30 -9.08 17.90
N ASN A 140 -12.51 -9.65 18.06
CA ASN A 140 -12.72 -10.78 18.98
C ASN A 140 -12.17 -12.13 18.46
N SER A 141 -11.34 -12.11 17.42
CA SER A 141 -10.75 -13.29 16.74
C SER A 141 -9.52 -12.95 15.90
N GLY A 142 -8.96 -11.74 16.06
CA GLY A 142 -7.79 -11.28 15.30
C GLY A 142 -6.60 -12.22 15.45
N ARG A 143 -6.45 -12.86 16.62
CA ARG A 143 -5.41 -13.86 16.91
C ARG A 143 -5.31 -15.03 15.90
N PHE A 144 -6.35 -15.26 15.10
CA PHE A 144 -6.39 -16.35 14.12
C PHE A 144 -6.00 -15.95 12.70
N TYR A 145 -5.88 -14.66 12.39
CA TYR A 145 -5.62 -14.22 11.02
C TYR A 145 -4.80 -12.93 10.90
N ILE A 146 -4.52 -12.24 12.00
CA ILE A 146 -3.57 -11.13 12.06
C ILE A 146 -2.26 -11.68 12.59
N LEU A 147 -1.23 -11.70 11.74
CA LEU A 147 0.09 -12.27 12.08
C LEU A 147 0.98 -11.30 12.84
N GLY A 148 0.74 -10.01 12.69
CA GLY A 148 1.47 -8.96 13.34
C GLY A 148 0.98 -7.62 12.84
N PHE A 149 1.49 -6.53 13.42
CA PHE A 149 1.28 -5.17 12.95
C PHE A 149 2.43 -4.27 13.40
N ALA A 150 2.75 -3.26 12.61
CA ALA A 150 3.70 -2.24 13.00
C ALA A 150 3.43 -0.88 12.36
N SER A 151 3.96 0.17 12.97
CA SER A 151 3.87 1.53 12.46
C SER A 151 4.87 2.45 13.16
N PRO A 152 5.22 3.60 12.57
CA PRO A 152 5.56 4.80 13.31
C PRO A 152 4.48 5.07 14.35
N SER A 153 4.89 5.40 15.58
CA SER A 153 4.00 5.67 16.71
C SER A 153 4.20 7.07 17.29
N GLY A 154 5.35 7.71 17.04
CA GLY A 154 5.67 9.04 17.53
C GLY A 154 6.36 9.92 16.49
N PHE A 155 5.97 11.20 16.45
CA PHE A 155 6.46 12.17 15.47
C PHE A 155 6.90 13.46 16.15
N ALA A 156 8.09 13.95 15.80
CA ALA A 156 8.57 15.27 16.19
C ALA A 156 8.02 16.35 15.28
N LEU A 157 7.65 17.49 15.88
CA LEU A 157 7.24 18.68 15.14
C LEU A 157 8.46 19.42 14.60
N ASN A 158 8.26 20.14 13.50
CA ASN A 158 9.23 21.06 12.95
C ASN A 158 9.61 22.17 13.95
N GLY A 159 10.68 22.92 13.63
CA GLY A 159 11.15 24.02 14.50
C GLY A 159 10.14 25.15 14.75
N GLU A 160 9.04 25.21 13.99
CA GLU A 160 7.93 26.15 14.17
C GLU A 160 6.79 25.59 15.03
N GLY A 161 6.78 24.28 15.29
CA GLY A 161 5.74 23.57 16.03
C GLY A 161 4.41 23.45 15.28
N THR A 162 4.43 23.51 13.94
CA THR A 162 3.23 23.62 13.10
C THR A 162 2.90 22.35 12.32
N ASP A 163 3.88 21.48 12.10
CA ASP A 163 3.74 20.27 11.30
C ASP A 163 4.74 19.21 11.76
N TYR A 164 4.49 17.94 11.46
CA TYR A 164 5.44 16.85 11.71
C TYR A 164 6.61 16.88 10.73
N GLU A 165 7.79 16.53 11.21
CA GLU A 165 9.02 16.55 10.40
C GLU A 165 9.76 15.21 10.44
N THR A 166 9.77 14.53 11.58
CA THR A 166 10.62 13.35 11.79
C THR A 166 9.90 12.28 12.61
N ILE A 167 10.14 11.02 12.28
CA ILE A 167 9.72 9.87 13.09
C ILE A 167 10.70 9.74 14.26
N VAL A 168 10.16 9.60 15.46
CA VAL A 168 10.96 9.48 16.69
C VAL A 168 10.66 8.21 17.47
N ASP A 169 9.44 7.67 17.33
CA ASP A 169 9.08 6.38 17.90
C ASP A 169 8.35 5.50 16.86
N GLY A 170 8.45 4.19 17.02
CA GLY A 170 7.76 3.15 16.26
C GLY A 170 7.40 1.97 17.14
N GLN A 171 6.53 1.09 16.66
CA GLN A 171 6.08 -0.09 17.40
C GLN A 171 5.88 -1.28 16.45
N ALA A 172 6.06 -2.49 16.97
CA ALA A 172 5.73 -3.73 16.26
C ALA A 172 5.17 -4.78 17.24
N VAL A 173 4.22 -5.58 16.77
CA VAL A 173 3.64 -6.72 17.48
C VAL A 173 3.61 -7.91 16.56
N PHE A 174 4.05 -9.09 17.02
CA PHE A 174 4.03 -10.33 16.26
C PHE A 174 3.21 -11.39 16.99
N ASN A 175 2.20 -11.92 16.32
CA ASN A 175 1.29 -12.93 16.86
C ASN A 175 1.81 -14.34 16.64
N CYS A 176 2.01 -15.03 17.75
CA CYS A 176 2.60 -16.37 17.77
C CYS A 176 1.55 -17.46 18.07
N TYR A 177 0.28 -17.08 18.20
CA TYR A 177 -0.76 -17.95 18.73
C TYR A 177 -0.95 -19.24 17.93
N CYS A 178 -1.02 -19.13 16.59
CA CYS A 178 -1.13 -20.28 15.69
C CYS A 178 0.17 -20.63 14.96
N LEU A 179 1.31 -20.17 15.50
CA LEU A 179 2.63 -20.56 15.05
C LEU A 179 2.84 -22.06 15.23
N GLU A 180 3.55 -22.67 14.29
CA GLU A 180 3.88 -24.08 14.34
C GLU A 180 4.71 -24.39 15.59
N ASP A 181 4.48 -25.56 16.19
CA ASP A 181 5.29 -26.09 17.26
C ASP A 181 6.52 -26.84 16.72
N ALA A 182 7.34 -27.37 17.63
CA ALA A 182 8.54 -28.14 17.25
C ALA A 182 8.27 -29.43 16.44
N THR A 183 7.01 -29.81 16.26
CA THR A 183 6.58 -30.95 15.45
C THR A 183 5.99 -30.54 14.09
N GLY A 184 5.81 -29.23 13.85
CA GLY A 184 5.19 -28.67 12.65
C GLY A 184 3.66 -28.67 12.69
N ASP A 185 3.06 -28.89 13.86
CA ASP A 185 1.61 -28.79 14.07
C ASP A 185 1.29 -27.41 14.72
N PRO A 186 0.07 -26.85 14.59
CA PRO A 186 -0.26 -25.58 15.25
C PRO A 186 -0.08 -25.66 16.78
N ALA A 187 0.51 -24.64 17.40
CA ALA A 187 0.78 -24.61 18.85
C ALA A 187 -0.48 -24.77 19.71
N HIS A 188 -1.64 -24.31 19.23
CA HIS A 188 -2.91 -24.35 19.94
C HIS A 188 -3.97 -25.19 19.19
N ALA A 189 -4.71 -26.02 19.94
CA ALA A 189 -5.65 -26.98 19.37
C ALA A 189 -6.86 -26.33 18.66
N ASP A 190 -7.21 -25.11 19.05
CA ASP A 190 -8.29 -24.31 18.48
C ASP A 190 -7.85 -23.46 17.28
N CYS A 191 -6.56 -23.45 16.92
CA CYS A 191 -6.10 -23.00 15.60
C CYS A 191 -6.68 -23.87 14.47
N ASN A 192 -7.20 -25.07 14.76
CA ASN A 192 -7.83 -25.96 13.80
C ASN A 192 -6.94 -26.26 12.58
N SER A 193 -7.26 -25.70 11.41
CA SER A 193 -6.49 -25.84 10.16
C SER A 193 -5.66 -24.61 9.83
N ILE A 194 -5.58 -23.64 10.75
CA ILE A 194 -4.74 -22.46 10.66
C ILE A 194 -3.38 -22.86 11.21
N LEU A 195 -2.35 -22.67 10.40
CA LEU A 195 -0.97 -22.98 10.72
C LEU A 195 -0.14 -21.82 10.18
N PHE A 196 0.56 -21.13 11.08
CA PHE A 196 1.58 -20.17 10.72
C PHE A 196 2.92 -20.87 10.85
N THR A 197 3.69 -20.88 9.78
CA THR A 197 5.02 -21.47 9.75
C THR A 197 6.05 -20.45 10.24
N THR A 198 7.28 -20.92 10.44
CA THR A 198 8.42 -20.03 10.69
C THR A 198 8.64 -19.06 9.52
N ASP A 199 8.38 -19.49 8.27
CA ASP A 199 8.46 -18.62 7.10
C ASP A 199 7.41 -17.51 7.15
N ASP A 200 6.18 -17.80 7.60
CA ASP A 200 5.13 -16.80 7.79
C ASP A 200 5.52 -15.76 8.84
N LEU A 201 6.15 -16.20 9.94
CA LEU A 201 6.66 -15.30 10.98
C LEU A 201 7.77 -14.39 10.42
N ASP A 202 8.77 -14.94 9.72
CA ASP A 202 9.84 -14.15 9.14
C ASP A 202 9.32 -13.15 8.10
N PHE A 203 8.43 -13.59 7.19
CA PHE A 203 7.77 -12.69 6.24
C PHE A 203 7.05 -11.55 6.95
N THR A 204 6.23 -11.88 7.96
CA THR A 204 5.49 -10.88 8.74
C THR A 204 6.45 -9.91 9.42
N MET A 205 7.53 -10.42 10.03
CA MET A 205 8.53 -9.55 10.65
C MET A 205 9.14 -8.58 9.66
N VAL A 206 9.59 -9.04 8.50
CA VAL A 206 10.16 -8.15 7.48
C VAL A 206 9.11 -7.14 6.99
N HIS A 207 7.91 -7.60 6.64
CA HIS A 207 6.82 -6.75 6.15
C HIS A 207 6.45 -5.65 7.14
N GLU A 208 6.15 -6.01 8.38
CA GLU A 208 5.75 -5.06 9.42
C GLU A 208 6.89 -4.12 9.81
N LEU A 209 8.14 -4.61 9.87
CA LEU A 209 9.29 -3.73 10.09
C LEU A 209 9.45 -2.72 8.94
N GLY A 210 9.02 -3.05 7.73
CA GLY A 210 8.87 -2.12 6.61
C GLY A 210 7.89 -0.99 6.95
N HIS A 211 6.70 -1.32 7.47
CA HIS A 211 5.76 -0.31 7.96
C HIS A 211 6.36 0.57 9.05
N MET A 212 7.08 0.01 10.02
CA MET A 212 7.74 0.76 11.10
C MET A 212 8.74 1.82 10.59
N ILE A 213 9.39 1.57 9.44
CA ILE A 213 10.28 2.53 8.76
C ILE A 213 9.58 3.38 7.71
N ASN A 214 8.25 3.47 7.81
CA ASN A 214 7.38 4.29 7.00
C ASN A 214 7.17 3.79 5.56
N LEU A 215 7.44 2.52 5.28
CA LEU A 215 7.06 1.91 4.00
C LEU A 215 5.61 1.51 3.99
N ASP A 216 5.13 1.29 2.78
CA ASP A 216 3.74 1.03 2.57
C ASP A 216 3.43 0.00 1.51
N HIS A 217 2.17 -0.38 1.49
CA HIS A 217 1.69 -1.48 0.69
C HIS A 217 1.79 -1.24 -0.82
N THR A 218 2.34 -2.17 -1.57
CA THR A 218 2.34 -2.06 -3.03
C THR A 218 1.41 -3.09 -3.66
N GLN A 219 0.83 -2.78 -4.81
CA GLN A 219 0.07 -3.76 -5.59
C GLN A 219 0.70 -4.07 -6.94
N VAL A 220 1.95 -3.67 -7.17
CA VAL A 220 2.67 -4.10 -8.37
C VAL A 220 2.73 -5.63 -8.39
N ASN A 221 2.64 -6.20 -9.59
CA ASN A 221 2.62 -7.65 -9.80
C ASN A 221 1.40 -8.37 -9.19
N ILE A 222 0.28 -7.68 -8.97
CA ILE A 222 -0.97 -8.31 -8.52
C ILE A 222 -1.45 -9.47 -9.41
N ASP A 223 -1.19 -9.38 -10.72
CA ASP A 223 -1.54 -10.46 -11.65
C ASP A 223 -0.73 -11.75 -11.36
N LEU A 224 0.49 -11.63 -10.84
CA LEU A 224 1.30 -12.78 -10.40
C LEU A 224 0.76 -13.33 -9.08
N ALA A 225 0.43 -12.44 -8.13
CA ALA A 225 -0.16 -12.83 -6.85
C ALA A 225 -1.48 -13.64 -6.97
N ASP A 226 -2.22 -13.42 -8.07
CA ASP A 226 -3.53 -14.02 -8.31
C ASP A 226 -3.51 -15.20 -9.33
N ASP A 227 -2.34 -15.64 -9.83
CA ASP A 227 -2.27 -16.64 -10.93
C ASP A 227 -2.12 -18.11 -10.50
N ASP A 228 -1.98 -18.39 -9.19
CA ASP A 228 -1.70 -19.70 -8.59
C ASP A 228 -0.37 -20.35 -9.07
N ASP A 229 0.61 -19.58 -9.58
CA ASP A 229 1.93 -20.07 -10.04
C ASP A 229 3.07 -19.71 -9.09
N GLU A 230 3.35 -20.61 -8.13
CA GLU A 230 4.42 -20.45 -7.14
C GLU A 230 5.83 -20.21 -7.74
N ALA A 231 6.03 -20.44 -9.04
CA ALA A 231 7.31 -20.23 -9.70
C ALA A 231 7.68 -18.77 -9.94
N ASN A 232 6.74 -17.83 -9.76
CA ASN A 232 6.96 -16.39 -9.95
C ASN A 232 6.67 -15.56 -8.69
N ASP A 233 6.31 -16.19 -7.56
CA ASP A 233 6.00 -15.50 -6.31
C ASP A 233 7.19 -14.71 -5.75
N ASP A 234 8.42 -15.08 -6.14
CA ASP A 234 9.64 -14.35 -5.82
C ASP A 234 9.77 -13.03 -6.57
N HIS A 235 8.80 -12.67 -7.41
CA HIS A 235 8.66 -11.35 -8.03
C HIS A 235 7.65 -10.45 -7.30
N ILE A 236 6.91 -10.98 -6.33
CA ILE A 236 5.90 -10.22 -5.58
C ILE A 236 6.60 -9.47 -4.45
N PRO A 237 6.40 -8.15 -4.32
CA PRO A 237 7.07 -7.37 -3.29
C PRO A 237 6.79 -7.86 -1.87
N THR A 238 7.74 -7.61 -0.97
CA THR A 238 7.57 -7.89 0.45
C THR A 238 6.45 -7.02 1.01
N MET A 239 6.33 -5.75 0.59
CA MET A 239 5.23 -4.88 1.01
C MET A 239 3.92 -5.14 0.25
N PHE A 240 3.74 -6.28 -0.43
CA PHE A 240 2.43 -6.64 -0.96
C PHE A 240 1.44 -6.92 0.21
N PRO A 241 0.15 -6.51 0.17
CA PRO A 241 -0.72 -6.48 1.36
C PRO A 241 -1.15 -7.86 1.87
N ALA A 242 -0.73 -8.93 1.21
CA ALA A 242 -1.02 -10.30 1.55
C ALA A 242 0.23 -11.16 1.36
N SER A 243 0.43 -12.13 2.25
CA SER A 243 1.41 -13.19 1.99
C SER A 243 0.85 -14.11 0.91
N VAL A 244 1.51 -14.16 -0.23
CA VAL A 244 1.23 -15.13 -1.31
C VAL A 244 2.08 -16.37 -1.06
N ASN A 245 3.37 -16.16 -0.77
CA ASN A 245 4.33 -17.21 -0.46
C ASN A 245 5.42 -16.68 0.47
N ALA A 246 5.18 -16.83 1.76
CA ALA A 246 6.07 -16.38 2.83
C ALA A 246 7.49 -16.98 2.72
N ALA A 247 7.69 -18.12 2.06
CA ALA A 247 9.02 -18.70 1.93
C ALA A 247 9.96 -17.89 1.02
N VAL A 248 9.42 -17.11 0.08
CA VAL A 248 10.19 -16.35 -0.92
C VAL A 248 10.02 -14.83 -0.83
N GLN A 249 8.98 -14.33 -0.15
CA GLN A 249 8.71 -12.89 -0.01
C GLN A 249 9.42 -12.20 1.18
N LYS A 250 10.45 -12.82 1.76
CA LYS A 250 11.16 -12.32 2.97
C LYS A 250 12.26 -11.31 2.69
N THR A 251 12.58 -11.09 1.42
CA THR A 251 13.64 -10.16 1.02
C THR A 251 13.01 -9.05 0.17
N PRO A 252 13.26 -7.77 0.49
CA PRO A 252 12.73 -6.64 -0.27
C PRO A 252 12.99 -6.77 -1.77
N MET A 253 11.94 -6.64 -2.57
CA MET A 253 12.00 -6.65 -4.02
C MET A 253 12.30 -5.26 -4.58
N GLN A 254 12.47 -5.16 -5.91
CA GLN A 254 12.85 -3.89 -6.55
C GLN A 254 11.92 -2.73 -6.16
N ASP A 255 10.61 -2.97 -6.09
CA ASP A 255 9.65 -1.94 -5.67
C ASP A 255 9.90 -1.47 -4.23
N ASP A 256 10.03 -2.40 -3.29
CA ASP A 256 10.36 -2.11 -1.88
C ASP A 256 11.69 -1.37 -1.76
N VAL A 257 12.70 -1.78 -2.52
CA VAL A 257 14.03 -1.17 -2.55
C VAL A 257 13.95 0.26 -3.08
N MET A 258 13.15 0.54 -4.12
CA MET A 258 12.97 1.89 -4.66
C MET A 258 12.20 2.79 -3.69
N ALA A 259 11.18 2.27 -3.03
CA ALA A 259 10.44 2.95 -1.99
C ALA A 259 11.37 3.34 -0.82
N LEU A 260 12.13 2.37 -0.31
CA LEU A 260 13.04 2.58 0.82
C LEU A 260 14.17 3.53 0.48
N SER A 261 14.78 3.37 -0.69
CA SER A 261 15.87 4.25 -1.14
C SER A 261 15.39 5.68 -1.38
N ALA A 262 14.11 5.89 -1.70
CA ALA A 262 13.55 7.23 -1.79
C ALA A 262 13.39 7.90 -0.42
N LEU A 263 13.14 7.13 0.64
CA LEU A 263 13.02 7.63 2.02
C LEU A 263 14.39 7.86 2.67
N TYR A 264 15.30 6.89 2.54
CA TYR A 264 16.60 6.87 3.21
C TYR A 264 17.75 6.78 2.20
N PRO A 265 17.87 7.71 1.23
CA PRO A 265 18.83 7.57 0.14
C PRO A 265 20.27 7.58 0.66
N ASP A 266 21.06 6.59 0.26
CA ASP A 266 22.50 6.67 0.38
C ASP A 266 23.09 7.66 -0.66
N GLY A 267 24.40 7.88 -0.59
CA GLY A 267 25.10 8.73 -1.56
C GLY A 267 25.10 8.22 -3.01
N ASN A 268 24.70 6.96 -3.27
CA ASN A 268 24.75 6.29 -4.57
C ASN A 268 23.37 6.12 -5.23
N PHE A 269 22.26 6.32 -4.51
CA PHE A 269 20.91 6.16 -5.03
C PHE A 269 20.55 7.20 -6.12
N PHE A 270 20.20 8.42 -5.70
CA PHE A 270 19.84 9.51 -6.61
C PHE A 270 20.32 10.86 -6.08
N THR A 271 21.22 11.52 -6.80
CA THR A 271 21.57 12.92 -6.56
C THR A 271 20.99 13.80 -7.67
N GLN A 272 19.97 14.59 -7.34
CA GLN A 272 19.36 15.53 -8.29
C GLN A 272 20.44 16.46 -8.89
N GLY A 273 20.54 16.48 -10.22
CA GLY A 273 21.48 17.36 -10.94
C GLY A 273 22.91 16.83 -11.10
N ASN A 274 23.21 15.60 -10.67
CA ASN A 274 24.51 14.96 -10.87
C ASN A 274 24.37 13.56 -11.51
N ALA A 275 23.99 13.54 -12.79
CA ALA A 275 23.81 12.31 -13.58
C ALA A 275 25.09 11.47 -13.77
N ALA A 276 26.25 11.93 -13.30
CA ALA A 276 27.49 11.17 -13.38
C ALA A 276 27.65 10.13 -12.25
N VAL A 277 26.76 10.12 -11.25
CA VAL A 277 26.90 9.28 -10.03
C VAL A 277 25.61 8.58 -9.60
N SER A 278 24.44 8.92 -10.16
CA SER A 278 23.18 8.26 -9.75
C SER A 278 23.04 6.86 -10.34
N SER A 279 22.76 5.88 -9.50
CA SER A 279 22.49 4.50 -9.93
C SER A 279 21.10 4.33 -10.56
N TYR A 280 20.21 5.32 -10.44
CA TYR A 280 18.83 5.27 -10.92
C TYR A 280 18.42 6.51 -11.72
N CYS A 281 17.42 6.32 -12.59
CA CYS A 281 16.71 7.38 -13.31
C CYS A 281 15.46 7.78 -12.52
N LYS A 282 15.26 9.09 -12.28
CA LYS A 282 14.02 9.62 -11.72
C LYS A 282 13.06 10.01 -12.85
N VAL A 283 11.87 9.42 -12.84
CA VAL A 283 10.76 9.74 -13.74
C VAL A 283 9.65 10.41 -12.93
N THR A 284 9.19 11.57 -13.36
CA THR A 284 8.09 12.29 -12.69
C THR A 284 7.03 12.66 -13.71
N GLY A 285 5.76 12.63 -13.30
CA GLY A 285 4.66 13.09 -14.13
C GLY A 285 3.42 13.43 -13.31
N ALA A 286 2.32 13.71 -14.00
CA ALA A 286 1.02 13.89 -13.39
C ALA A 286 -0.04 13.15 -14.22
N LEU A 287 -0.94 12.44 -13.53
CA LEU A 287 -2.14 11.89 -14.13
C LEU A 287 -3.26 12.93 -14.10
N LEU A 288 -3.83 13.18 -15.26
CA LEU A 288 -4.96 14.07 -15.44
C LEU A 288 -6.10 13.29 -16.08
N ASP A 289 -7.33 13.71 -15.83
CA ASP A 289 -8.51 13.19 -16.49
C ASP A 289 -8.76 13.94 -17.80
N ARG A 290 -9.84 13.58 -18.50
CA ARG A 290 -10.18 14.21 -19.79
C ARG A 290 -10.51 15.71 -19.72
N PHE A 291 -10.71 16.24 -18.52
CA PHE A 291 -11.00 17.64 -18.26
C PHE A 291 -9.77 18.41 -17.77
N GLY A 292 -8.62 17.73 -17.64
CA GLY A 292 -7.40 18.28 -17.06
C GLY A 292 -7.43 18.30 -15.54
N GLU A 293 -8.37 17.59 -14.90
CA GLU A 293 -8.44 17.46 -13.45
C GLU A 293 -7.50 16.35 -12.98
N ALA A 294 -6.79 16.57 -11.88
CA ALA A 294 -5.82 15.60 -11.39
C ALA A 294 -6.48 14.29 -10.95
N ILE A 295 -5.90 13.16 -11.35
CA ILE A 295 -6.32 11.83 -10.92
C ILE A 295 -5.41 11.38 -9.78
N ARG A 296 -5.96 11.41 -8.56
CA ARG A 296 -5.35 10.79 -7.38
C ARG A 296 -5.73 9.31 -7.31
N CYS A 297 -4.99 8.53 -6.54
CA CYS A 297 -5.34 7.14 -6.25
C CYS A 297 -5.37 6.23 -7.47
N ALA A 298 -4.42 6.43 -8.37
CA ALA A 298 -4.14 5.53 -9.45
C ALA A 298 -2.78 4.91 -9.25
N ASP A 299 -2.68 3.62 -9.51
CA ASP A 299 -1.41 2.90 -9.46
C ASP A 299 -0.67 3.06 -10.79
N VAL A 300 0.41 3.84 -10.77
CA VAL A 300 1.30 4.06 -11.91
C VAL A 300 2.44 3.05 -11.84
N GLN A 301 2.38 2.03 -12.70
CA GLN A 301 3.36 0.94 -12.72
C GLN A 301 4.35 1.12 -13.86
N ALA A 302 5.64 0.92 -13.60
CA ALA A 302 6.66 0.74 -14.63
C ALA A 302 6.93 -0.76 -14.79
N ILE A 303 6.49 -1.31 -15.93
CA ILE A 303 6.54 -2.73 -16.23
C ILE A 303 7.65 -3.03 -17.24
N THR A 304 8.47 -4.04 -16.96
CA THR A 304 9.53 -4.53 -17.85
C THR A 304 9.29 -6.01 -18.19
N SER A 305 10.13 -6.59 -19.06
CA SER A 305 10.09 -8.02 -19.36
C SER A 305 10.61 -8.91 -18.22
N ASP A 306 11.18 -8.30 -17.18
CA ASP A 306 11.71 -8.95 -15.98
C ASP A 306 10.87 -8.46 -14.79
N GLU A 307 9.80 -9.20 -14.46
CA GLU A 307 8.76 -8.74 -13.54
C GLU A 307 9.26 -8.45 -12.12
N ALA A 308 10.38 -9.08 -11.72
CA ALA A 308 11.11 -8.78 -10.48
C ALA A 308 11.57 -7.32 -10.36
N LYS A 309 11.63 -6.60 -11.50
CA LYS A 309 12.06 -5.19 -11.58
C LYS A 309 10.91 -4.22 -11.80
N ASN A 310 9.67 -4.70 -11.78
CA ASN A 310 8.52 -3.83 -11.86
C ASN A 310 8.47 -2.95 -10.61
N VAL A 311 8.05 -1.69 -10.80
CA VAL A 311 7.90 -0.73 -9.72
C VAL A 311 6.60 0.04 -9.87
N SER A 312 6.05 0.54 -8.78
CA SER A 312 4.80 1.29 -8.75
C SER A 312 4.90 2.58 -7.97
N PHE A 313 3.95 3.47 -8.22
CA PHE A 313 3.74 4.68 -7.44
C PHE A 313 2.27 5.07 -7.54
N ILE A 314 1.65 5.38 -6.41
CA ILE A 314 0.27 5.85 -6.38
C ILE A 314 0.22 7.36 -6.59
N SER A 315 -0.54 7.77 -7.60
CA SER A 315 -0.67 9.17 -7.95
C SER A 315 -1.23 9.99 -6.78
N GLY A 316 -0.55 11.10 -6.49
CA GLY A 316 -0.91 12.02 -5.43
C GLY A 316 -0.67 11.50 -4.01
N SER A 317 0.16 10.46 -3.83
CA SER A 317 0.69 10.12 -2.51
C SER A 317 1.40 11.33 -1.90
N TYR A 318 2.41 11.90 -2.55
CA TYR A 318 3.14 13.07 -2.04
C TYR A 318 2.47 14.42 -2.34
N ALA A 319 1.13 14.43 -2.36
CA ALA A 319 0.38 15.66 -2.55
C ALA A 319 0.44 16.55 -1.30
N VAL A 320 0.40 17.87 -1.50
CA VAL A 320 0.10 18.78 -0.41
C VAL A 320 -1.36 18.60 -0.07
N ALA A 321 -1.65 18.27 1.17
CA ALA A 321 -3.00 17.97 1.59
C ALA A 321 -3.25 18.43 3.02
N ASP A 322 -4.47 18.89 3.26
CA ASP A 322 -4.95 19.32 4.56
C ASP A 322 -6.08 18.37 4.98
N ASP A 323 -5.97 17.79 6.17
CA ASP A 323 -7.07 17.06 6.82
C ASP A 323 -8.14 18.08 7.25
N THR A 324 -9.13 18.28 6.39
CA THR A 324 -10.11 19.37 6.56
C THR A 324 -11.27 18.98 7.45
N ASP A 325 -11.55 17.69 7.57
CA ASP A 325 -12.62 17.17 8.41
C ASP A 325 -12.14 16.65 9.77
N GLY A 326 -10.82 16.58 9.97
CA GLY A 326 -10.15 16.29 11.23
C GLY A 326 -10.22 14.81 11.61
N ASP A 327 -10.36 13.92 10.62
CA ASP A 327 -10.45 12.48 10.84
C ASP A 327 -9.07 11.78 10.89
N GLY A 328 -8.00 12.55 10.66
CA GLY A 328 -6.62 12.09 10.64
C GLY A 328 -6.12 11.72 9.24
N TYR A 329 -6.96 11.84 8.21
CA TYR A 329 -6.66 11.45 6.85
C TYR A 329 -6.71 12.63 5.90
N THR A 330 -6.18 12.41 4.69
CA THR A 330 -6.16 13.44 3.65
C THR A 330 -6.74 12.91 2.35
N ASP A 331 -7.60 11.90 2.39
CA ASP A 331 -8.13 11.18 1.23
C ASP A 331 -9.45 11.74 0.69
N GLY A 332 -10.00 12.76 1.35
CA GLY A 332 -11.22 13.44 0.97
C GLY A 332 -11.10 14.21 -0.35
N ALA A 333 -12.23 14.35 -1.04
CA ALA A 333 -12.32 14.97 -2.37
C ALA A 333 -11.88 16.46 -2.40
N ASP A 334 -11.77 17.12 -1.24
CA ASP A 334 -11.38 18.53 -1.09
C ASP A 334 -10.09 18.70 -0.26
N GLU A 335 -9.41 17.61 0.10
CA GLU A 335 -8.28 17.62 1.03
C GLU A 335 -6.95 17.75 0.33
N CYS A 336 -6.87 17.29 -0.92
CA CYS A 336 -5.69 17.51 -1.74
C CYS A 336 -5.69 18.93 -2.34
N THR A 337 -4.68 19.72 -1.97
CA THR A 337 -4.56 21.13 -2.39
C THR A 337 -3.67 21.31 -3.61
N SER A 338 -2.62 20.48 -3.75
CA SER A 338 -1.75 20.49 -4.93
C SER A 338 -1.01 19.17 -5.13
N GLY A 339 -0.69 18.85 -6.38
CA GLY A 339 0.04 17.62 -6.73
C GLY A 339 -0.80 16.34 -6.68
N CYS A 340 -2.13 16.45 -6.70
CA CYS A 340 -3.06 15.33 -6.52
C CYS A 340 -2.93 14.21 -7.55
N GLY A 341 -2.35 14.47 -8.73
CA GLY A 341 -2.10 13.46 -9.75
C GLY A 341 -0.63 13.15 -9.93
N ASN A 342 0.26 13.79 -9.16
CA ASN A 342 1.69 13.67 -9.36
C ASN A 342 2.18 12.27 -9.01
N PHE A 343 3.14 11.76 -9.78
CA PHE A 343 3.84 10.52 -9.46
C PHE A 343 5.35 10.68 -9.62
N THR A 344 6.11 9.85 -8.91
CA THR A 344 7.57 9.77 -9.00
C THR A 344 8.02 8.31 -9.00
N LEU A 345 8.70 7.88 -10.06
CA LEU A 345 9.29 6.54 -10.15
C LEU A 345 10.81 6.65 -10.18
N TYR A 346 11.48 5.70 -9.54
CA TYR A 346 12.93 5.50 -9.65
C TYR A 346 13.17 4.19 -10.40
N LEU A 347 13.85 4.29 -11.54
CA LEU A 347 14.00 3.19 -12.49
C LEU A 347 15.47 2.85 -12.70
N GLU A 348 15.78 1.57 -12.88
CA GLU A 348 17.14 1.17 -13.25
C GLU A 348 17.51 1.74 -14.64
N PRO A 349 18.71 2.31 -14.81
CA PRO A 349 19.19 2.75 -16.11
C PRO A 349 19.36 1.56 -17.06
N ALA A 350 19.32 1.83 -18.36
CA ALA A 350 19.44 0.83 -19.43
C ALA A 350 18.36 -0.29 -19.42
N THR A 351 17.35 -0.22 -18.56
CA THR A 351 16.17 -1.09 -18.60
C THR A 351 15.04 -0.40 -19.38
N THR A 352 14.29 -1.17 -20.18
CA THR A 352 13.12 -0.66 -20.92
C THR A 352 11.86 -0.95 -20.13
N TYR A 353 11.13 0.11 -19.77
CA TYR A 353 9.87 0.02 -19.05
C TYR A 353 8.71 0.56 -19.89
N ALA A 354 7.59 -0.15 -19.92
CA ALA A 354 6.29 0.39 -20.29
C ALA A 354 5.62 0.98 -19.04
N LEU A 355 4.91 2.11 -19.15
CA LEU A 355 4.07 2.55 -18.04
C LEU A 355 2.66 1.98 -18.19
N SER A 356 2.12 1.52 -17.09
CA SER A 356 0.71 1.15 -16.97
C SER A 356 0.07 1.98 -15.87
N VAL A 357 -1.24 2.18 -15.98
CA VAL A 357 -2.04 2.81 -14.93
C VAL A 357 -3.16 1.85 -14.57
N ALA A 358 -3.18 1.40 -13.32
CA ALA A 358 -4.18 0.50 -12.76
C ALA A 358 -5.03 1.21 -11.71
N SER A 359 -6.25 0.72 -11.51
CA SER A 359 -7.05 1.08 -10.34
C SER A 359 -6.49 0.38 -9.11
N ILE A 360 -6.65 0.99 -7.94
CA ILE A 360 -6.38 0.29 -6.67
C ILE A 360 -7.34 -0.89 -6.54
N ASN A 361 -6.81 -2.08 -6.22
CA ASN A 361 -7.65 -3.24 -5.94
C ASN A 361 -8.57 -2.90 -4.77
N SER A 362 -9.87 -3.19 -4.88
CA SER A 362 -10.83 -2.88 -3.80
C SER A 362 -10.59 -3.62 -2.49
N GLY A 363 -9.81 -4.71 -2.51
CA GLY A 363 -9.31 -5.37 -1.29
C GLY A 363 -8.23 -4.57 -0.58
N PHE A 364 -7.61 -3.61 -1.27
CA PHE A 364 -6.50 -2.79 -0.82
C PHE A 364 -6.93 -1.32 -0.64
N THR A 365 -8.10 -1.08 -0.05
CA THR A 365 -8.59 0.28 0.27
C THR A 365 -9.14 0.37 1.71
N GLY A 366 -8.63 -0.48 2.60
CA GLY A 366 -8.99 -0.58 4.03
C GLY A 366 -7.75 -0.71 4.92
N GLY A 367 -7.74 -1.62 5.90
CA GLY A 367 -6.53 -1.85 6.72
C GLY A 367 -5.29 -2.27 5.90
N SER A 368 -5.53 -2.95 4.77
CA SER A 368 -4.50 -3.34 3.80
C SER A 368 -4.40 -2.33 2.64
N SER A 369 -4.69 -1.05 2.90
CA SER A 369 -4.80 -0.08 1.82
C SER A 369 -3.50 0.19 1.09
N VAL A 370 -3.66 0.56 -0.17
CA VAL A 370 -2.63 1.09 -1.07
C VAL A 370 -3.04 2.53 -1.33
N GLY A 371 -2.57 3.43 -0.47
CA GLY A 371 -3.09 4.80 -0.37
C GLY A 371 -2.40 5.88 -1.21
N PRO A 372 -2.91 7.14 -1.16
CA PRO A 372 -3.79 7.74 -0.13
C PRO A 372 -5.29 7.59 -0.41
N CYS A 373 -5.82 6.38 -0.30
CA CYS A 373 -7.04 5.99 -1.01
C CYS A 373 -8.07 5.35 -0.08
N ALA A 374 -9.09 6.14 0.28
CA ALA A 374 -10.27 5.70 1.04
C ALA A 374 -11.15 4.68 0.31
N SER A 375 -10.99 4.56 -1.01
CA SER A 375 -11.82 3.72 -1.86
C SER A 375 -11.13 3.43 -3.18
N ALA A 376 -11.57 2.39 -3.89
CA ALA A 376 -11.09 2.10 -5.22
C ALA A 376 -11.49 3.25 -6.15
N GLN A 377 -10.53 4.14 -6.42
CA GLN A 377 -10.71 5.21 -7.38
C GLN A 377 -10.25 4.71 -8.75
N LEU A 378 -10.94 5.20 -9.79
CA LEU A 378 -10.91 4.76 -11.20
C LEU A 378 -11.76 3.53 -11.54
N THR A 379 -12.49 3.66 -12.66
CA THR A 379 -13.14 2.53 -13.34
C THR A 379 -12.64 2.38 -14.79
N VAL A 380 -11.66 3.19 -15.26
CA VAL A 380 -11.38 3.32 -16.71
C VAL A 380 -9.92 3.71 -17.06
N CYS A 381 -9.19 2.70 -17.58
CA CYS A 381 -8.33 2.62 -18.80
C CYS A 381 -6.85 3.06 -18.90
N THR A 382 -6.10 2.06 -19.45
CA THR A 382 -5.14 2.02 -20.59
C THR A 382 -3.64 2.24 -20.36
N ASP A 383 -2.90 1.17 -20.64
CA ASP A 383 -1.45 1.07 -20.79
C ASP A 383 -0.88 2.17 -21.70
N SER A 384 0.17 2.84 -21.24
CA SER A 384 0.93 3.82 -22.00
C SER A 384 2.39 3.41 -22.06
N ILE A 385 2.83 2.79 -23.15
CA ILE A 385 4.21 2.33 -23.29
C ILE A 385 5.16 3.53 -23.36
N ILE A 386 5.91 3.78 -22.28
CA ILE A 386 7.16 4.54 -22.36
C ILE A 386 8.21 3.64 -23.03
N THR A 387 9.12 4.19 -23.82
CA THR A 387 10.24 3.43 -24.39
C THR A 387 11.55 4.10 -24.00
N ALA A 388 12.29 3.41 -23.14
CA ALA A 388 13.71 3.54 -22.77
C ALA A 388 14.28 4.93 -22.42
N CYS A 389 14.84 5.05 -21.21
CA CYS A 389 15.96 5.94 -20.96
C CYS A 389 17.20 5.37 -21.69
N THR A 390 17.53 5.85 -22.88
CA THR A 390 18.79 5.47 -23.55
C THR A 390 19.96 6.22 -22.94
N ASP A 391 21.09 5.52 -22.74
CA ASP A 391 22.37 5.94 -22.16
C ASP A 391 23.08 7.11 -22.90
N ASP A 392 22.41 8.23 -23.16
CA ASP A 392 23.11 9.45 -23.52
C ASP A 392 23.56 10.15 -22.23
N VAL A 393 24.74 9.75 -21.75
CA VAL A 393 25.45 10.20 -20.53
C VAL A 393 25.67 11.73 -20.47
N ALA A 394 25.13 12.48 -21.44
CA ALA A 394 25.14 13.93 -21.53
C ALA A 394 23.76 14.59 -21.29
N SER A 395 22.66 13.81 -21.20
CA SER A 395 21.31 14.33 -20.99
C SER A 395 20.81 13.99 -19.59
N THR A 396 20.67 15.01 -18.74
CA THR A 396 20.03 14.90 -17.41
C THR A 396 18.49 14.77 -17.48
N THR A 397 17.94 14.53 -18.66
CA THR A 397 16.49 14.41 -18.89
C THR A 397 16.21 13.18 -19.74
N CYS A 398 15.52 12.18 -19.18
CA CYS A 398 14.82 11.18 -19.97
C CYS A 398 13.61 11.86 -20.62
N THR A 399 13.53 11.85 -21.94
CA THR A 399 12.36 12.34 -22.67
C THR A 399 11.44 11.15 -22.88
N ALA A 400 10.39 11.04 -22.08
CA ALA A 400 9.30 10.11 -22.36
C ALA A 400 8.41 10.72 -23.46
N CYS A 401 8.24 10.01 -24.57
CA CYS A 401 7.18 10.30 -25.53
C CYS A 401 5.86 9.73 -24.95
N VAL A 402 5.03 10.55 -24.32
CA VAL A 402 3.64 10.18 -24.04
C VAL A 402 2.78 10.65 -25.23
N LYS A 403 2.00 9.73 -25.78
CA LYS A 403 1.02 10.07 -26.82
C LYS A 403 -0.22 10.66 -26.14
N GLU A 404 -0.49 11.94 -26.37
CA GLU A 404 -1.68 12.64 -25.85
C GLU A 404 -2.99 12.38 -26.62
N ASP A 405 -2.95 11.57 -27.68
CA ASP A 405 -4.15 11.29 -28.46
C ASP A 405 -5.02 10.22 -27.78
N PRO A 406 -6.31 10.48 -27.53
CA PRO A 406 -7.22 9.47 -26.98
C PRO A 406 -7.22 8.23 -27.87
N LEU A 407 -6.69 7.12 -27.37
CA LEU A 407 -6.73 5.84 -28.06
C LEU A 407 -8.19 5.41 -28.20
N THR A 408 -8.68 5.35 -29.43
CA THR A 408 -10.00 4.78 -29.72
C THR A 408 -9.84 3.29 -30.00
N THR A 409 -10.87 2.50 -29.68
CA THR A 409 -10.93 1.03 -29.79
C THR A 409 -10.75 0.45 -31.21
N ASN A 410 -10.32 1.24 -32.18
CA ASN A 410 -10.28 0.90 -33.60
C ASN A 410 -8.88 0.90 -34.23
N ASP A 411 -7.83 1.26 -33.49
CA ASP A 411 -6.45 1.23 -34.00
C ASP A 411 -5.84 -0.18 -33.83
N ALA A 412 -5.28 -0.74 -34.90
CA ALA A 412 -4.56 -2.01 -34.85
C ALA A 412 -3.15 -1.83 -34.25
N SER A 413 -2.64 -2.83 -33.53
CA SER A 413 -1.35 -2.76 -32.81
C SER A 413 -0.14 -2.34 -33.67
N ALA A 414 -0.13 -2.69 -34.95
CA ALA A 414 0.95 -2.32 -35.87
C ALA A 414 0.94 -0.83 -36.27
N ASP A 415 -0.22 -0.16 -36.25
CA ASP A 415 -0.33 1.28 -36.54
C ASP A 415 0.11 2.16 -35.36
N ILE A 416 0.11 1.61 -34.15
CA ILE A 416 0.54 2.31 -32.93
C ILE A 416 2.07 2.41 -32.89
N ALA A 417 2.78 1.30 -33.17
CA ALA A 417 4.24 1.26 -33.17
C ALA A 417 4.88 2.16 -34.24
N ALA A 418 4.29 2.23 -35.44
CA ALA A 418 4.79 3.07 -36.52
C ALA A 418 4.59 4.58 -36.27
N LYS A 419 3.56 4.97 -35.51
CA LYS A 419 3.29 6.36 -35.14
C LYS A 419 4.21 6.86 -34.04
N ILE A 420 4.48 6.04 -33.03
CA ILE A 420 5.46 6.35 -31.94
C ILE A 420 6.86 6.60 -32.53
N GLN A 421 7.27 5.79 -33.51
CA GLN A 421 8.61 5.88 -34.11
C GLN A 421 8.82 7.12 -35.00
N ALA A 422 7.75 7.76 -35.49
CA ALA A 422 7.83 8.91 -36.39
C ALA A 422 7.99 10.26 -35.67
N GLU A 423 7.64 10.35 -34.38
CA GLU A 423 7.59 11.62 -33.63
C GLU A 423 8.75 11.75 -32.61
N CYS A 424 9.38 10.65 -32.20
CA CYS A 424 10.54 10.66 -31.28
C CYS A 424 11.89 10.95 -32.00
N THR A 425 11.96 11.91 -32.92
CA THR A 425 13.24 12.40 -33.49
C THR A 425 13.83 13.54 -32.66
N ALA A 426 14.86 13.20 -31.89
CA ALA A 426 15.94 14.03 -31.30
C ALA A 426 15.62 15.49 -30.91
N GLY A 427 15.44 15.73 -29.61
CA GLY A 427 15.76 17.02 -28.98
C GLY A 427 14.61 17.86 -28.42
N ALA A 428 13.39 17.31 -28.28
CA ALA A 428 12.30 18.01 -27.61
C ALA A 428 12.32 17.72 -26.10
N VAL A 429 12.47 18.75 -25.27
CA VAL A 429 12.07 18.68 -23.85
C VAL A 429 10.54 18.70 -23.87
N VAL A 430 9.92 17.56 -23.58
CA VAL A 430 8.46 17.43 -23.55
C VAL A 430 8.02 17.42 -22.08
N SER A 431 7.35 18.50 -21.69
CA SER A 431 6.45 18.50 -20.54
C SER A 431 5.35 17.48 -20.86
N LEU A 432 5.12 16.51 -19.98
CA LEU A 432 3.97 15.63 -20.07
C LEU A 432 2.71 16.51 -19.96
N GLY A 433 1.97 16.68 -21.05
CA GLY A 433 0.64 17.25 -21.04
C GLY A 433 -0.42 16.14 -21.07
N ASP A 434 -1.65 16.58 -20.80
CA ASP A 434 -2.92 15.87 -20.65
C ASP A 434 -3.03 14.45 -21.25
N ILE A 435 -3.20 13.46 -20.37
CA ILE A 435 -3.71 12.12 -20.72
C ILE A 435 -5.24 12.16 -20.56
N THR A 436 -6.03 11.68 -21.53
CA THR A 436 -7.51 11.74 -21.47
C THR A 436 -8.16 10.37 -21.55
N THR A 437 -9.06 10.03 -20.61
CA THR A 437 -9.85 8.77 -20.62
C THR A 437 -11.35 9.02 -20.71
N ARG A 438 -12.10 8.13 -21.38
CA ARG A 438 -13.52 8.30 -21.70
C ARG A 438 -14.42 7.44 -20.80
N SER A 439 -15.03 8.04 -19.78
CA SER A 439 -16.16 7.44 -19.05
C SER A 439 -17.47 7.55 -19.85
N VAL A 440 -18.18 6.42 -19.98
CA VAL A 440 -19.54 6.37 -20.57
C VAL A 440 -20.54 6.73 -19.48
N SER A 441 -21.23 7.86 -19.66
CA SER A 441 -22.30 8.31 -18.76
C SER A 441 -23.45 7.29 -18.69
N LYS A 442 -23.80 6.87 -17.48
CA LYS A 442 -25.06 6.20 -17.15
C LYS A 442 -26.21 7.20 -17.41
N PRO A 443 -27.27 6.85 -18.16
CA PRO A 443 -28.35 7.78 -18.43
C PRO A 443 -29.19 8.02 -17.17
N SER A 444 -29.48 9.30 -16.92
CA SER A 444 -30.35 9.81 -15.86
C SER A 444 -31.74 9.21 -15.95
N ALA A 445 -32.27 8.73 -14.81
CA ALA A 445 -33.68 8.42 -14.65
C ALA A 445 -34.48 9.73 -14.66
N ALA A 446 -35.25 9.95 -15.72
CA ALA A 446 -36.28 10.97 -15.78
C ALA A 446 -37.66 10.29 -15.89
N GLU A 447 -38.49 10.67 -14.92
CA GLU A 447 -39.95 10.57 -14.78
C GLU A 447 -40.75 10.16 -16.04
N SER A 448 -41.50 9.06 -15.93
CA SER A 448 -42.57 8.71 -16.88
C SER A 448 -43.90 9.32 -16.42
N ASN A 449 -44.38 10.33 -17.12
CA ASN A 449 -45.78 10.72 -17.22
C ASN A 449 -46.10 10.94 -18.70
N GLY A 450 -47.08 10.22 -19.25
CA GLY A 450 -47.68 10.56 -20.54
C GLY A 450 -48.08 9.37 -21.40
N ASP A 451 -49.36 8.97 -21.27
CA ASP A 451 -50.12 8.26 -22.30
C ASP A 451 -50.18 9.08 -23.60
N GLY A 452 -50.18 8.42 -24.77
CA GLY A 452 -50.61 9.04 -26.03
C GLY A 452 -50.02 8.47 -27.32
N ASP A 453 -50.57 7.34 -27.77
CA ASP A 453 -51.09 7.06 -29.14
C ASP A 453 -50.58 7.92 -30.33
N SER A 454 -49.93 7.29 -31.33
CA SER A 454 -50.31 7.32 -32.77
C SER A 454 -49.24 6.73 -33.70
N ASP A 455 -49.77 6.08 -34.74
CA ASP A 455 -49.14 5.36 -35.85
C ASP A 455 -48.23 6.21 -36.77
N ASP A 456 -47.22 5.59 -37.40
CA ASP A 456 -47.11 5.52 -38.88
C ASP A 456 -45.77 4.90 -39.36
N ASP A 457 -45.90 4.15 -40.45
CA ASP A 457 -44.90 3.40 -41.22
C ASP A 457 -43.86 4.29 -41.94
N ASP A 458 -42.59 3.82 -42.08
CA ASP A 458 -41.98 3.49 -43.38
C ASP A 458 -40.44 3.24 -43.32
N ASN A 459 -40.11 2.00 -43.69
CA ASN A 459 -38.99 1.49 -44.48
C ASN A 459 -37.94 2.48 -45.06
N THR A 460 -36.64 2.30 -44.75
CA THR A 460 -35.56 2.17 -45.76
C THR A 460 -34.24 1.64 -45.16
N SER A 461 -33.60 0.76 -45.91
CA SER A 461 -32.37 0.03 -45.65
C SER A 461 -31.09 0.83 -45.93
N SER A 462 -30.04 0.64 -45.11
CA SER A 462 -28.66 0.48 -45.61
C SER A 462 -27.77 -0.25 -44.59
N SER A 463 -26.84 -1.03 -45.12
CA SER A 463 -26.03 -2.06 -44.49
C SER A 463 -24.69 -1.56 -43.96
N SER A 464 -24.25 -2.06 -42.80
CA SER A 464 -22.84 -2.40 -42.56
C SER A 464 -22.69 -3.45 -41.45
N SER A 465 -21.67 -4.28 -41.61
CA SER A 465 -21.34 -5.53 -40.94
C SER A 465 -21.08 -5.42 -39.43
N GLY A 466 -21.76 -6.26 -38.64
CA GLY A 466 -21.47 -6.51 -37.22
C GLY A 466 -21.39 -8.02 -36.95
N CYS A 467 -20.37 -8.43 -36.20
CA CYS A 467 -19.98 -9.80 -35.90
C CYS A 467 -21.13 -10.70 -35.42
N SER A 468 -21.33 -11.80 -36.15
CA SER A 468 -22.20 -12.91 -35.75
C SER A 468 -21.51 -13.74 -34.67
N LEU A 469 -22.16 -13.86 -33.52
CA LEU A 469 -21.91 -14.93 -32.56
C LEU A 469 -22.47 -16.24 -33.12
N ASN A 470 -21.65 -17.29 -33.06
CA ASN A 470 -22.06 -18.67 -33.32
C ASN A 470 -22.68 -19.27 -32.04
N PRO A 471 -23.94 -19.73 -32.04
CA PRO A 471 -24.53 -20.43 -30.91
C PRO A 471 -24.55 -21.93 -31.16
N ASP A 472 -23.74 -22.71 -30.44
CA ASP A 472 -24.06 -24.11 -30.10
C ASP A 472 -22.92 -24.76 -29.29
N VAL A 473 -23.05 -24.81 -27.96
CA VAL A 473 -22.82 -26.03 -27.17
C VAL A 473 -23.78 -26.02 -25.96
N LYS A 474 -24.72 -26.95 -25.96
CA LYS A 474 -25.59 -27.29 -24.83
C LYS A 474 -24.89 -28.27 -23.88
N LYS A 475 -25.10 -28.02 -22.58
CA LYS A 475 -25.22 -28.98 -21.43
C LYS A 475 -24.02 -29.85 -21.04
N ALA A 476 -23.54 -29.65 -19.81
CA ALA A 476 -23.74 -30.60 -18.70
C ALA A 476 -23.39 -29.98 -17.32
N THR A 477 -24.43 -29.74 -16.51
CA THR A 477 -24.58 -30.01 -15.07
C THR A 477 -23.49 -29.67 -14.04
N GLY A 478 -23.87 -28.87 -13.03
CA GLY A 478 -23.24 -28.87 -11.69
C GLY A 478 -23.54 -27.63 -10.85
N ALA A 479 -24.79 -27.43 -10.41
CA ALA A 479 -25.15 -26.34 -9.50
C ALA A 479 -24.79 -26.71 -8.03
N MET A 480 -23.97 -25.90 -7.38
CA MET A 480 -24.04 -25.67 -5.92
C MET A 480 -24.25 -24.16 -5.73
N GLY A 481 -25.43 -23.81 -5.24
CA GLY A 481 -25.79 -22.44 -4.93
C GLY A 481 -25.30 -22.04 -3.54
N PHE A 482 -24.66 -20.88 -3.44
CA PHE A 482 -24.50 -20.18 -2.17
C PHE A 482 -25.77 -19.39 -1.88
N PHE A 483 -26.42 -19.75 -0.77
CA PHE A 483 -27.49 -18.98 -0.16
C PHE A 483 -26.85 -17.86 0.67
N CYS A 484 -27.03 -16.60 0.25
CA CYS A 484 -26.85 -15.45 1.12
C CYS A 484 -28.09 -15.33 2.01
N LEU A 485 -27.94 -15.63 3.30
CA LEU A 485 -29.00 -15.46 4.29
C LEU A 485 -28.77 -14.14 5.03
N ILE A 486 -29.54 -13.13 4.63
CA ILE A 486 -29.71 -11.87 5.37
C ILE A 486 -30.59 -12.15 6.59
N ILE A 487 -30.08 -11.89 7.80
CA ILE A 487 -30.92 -11.77 9.00
C ILE A 487 -30.98 -10.29 9.40
N LEU A 488 -32.22 -9.80 9.47
CA LEU A 488 -32.62 -8.44 9.84
C LEU A 488 -32.87 -8.34 11.36
N GLY A 489 -32.17 -7.39 11.99
CA GLY A 489 -32.70 -6.46 13.00
C GLY A 489 -32.52 -6.79 14.49
N PRO A 490 -32.86 -5.85 15.42
CA PRO A 490 -33.35 -4.48 15.20
C PRO A 490 -32.66 -3.35 16.01
N LEU A 491 -32.87 -2.12 15.54
CA LEU A 491 -32.73 -0.84 16.24
C LEU A 491 -33.34 -0.82 17.66
N LEU A 492 -32.68 -0.11 18.60
CA LEU A 492 -33.34 0.83 19.52
C LEU A 492 -32.37 1.89 20.13
N SER A 493 -32.45 3.12 19.59
CA SER A 493 -32.31 4.46 20.21
C SER A 493 -31.69 4.62 21.61
N PHE A 494 -30.72 5.55 21.73
CA PHE A 494 -30.84 6.70 22.65
C PHE A 494 -30.10 7.95 22.13
N LEU A 495 -30.88 9.01 21.92
CA LEU A 495 -30.45 10.38 21.62
C LEU A 495 -30.32 11.15 22.95
N THR A 496 -29.18 11.78 23.23
CA THR A 496 -29.16 13.04 24.00
C THR A 496 -27.96 13.90 23.64
N LYS A 497 -28.25 15.05 23.06
CA LYS A 497 -27.36 16.22 22.85
C LYS A 497 -26.57 16.57 24.11
N ARG A 498 -25.32 17.02 23.94
CA ARG A 498 -24.83 18.26 24.57
C ARG A 498 -23.65 18.87 23.81
N LEU A 499 -23.97 19.98 23.14
CA LEU A 499 -23.06 21.03 22.69
C LEU A 499 -22.45 21.70 23.95
N THR A 500 -21.13 21.74 24.07
CA THR A 500 -20.45 22.59 25.06
C THR A 500 -19.50 23.53 24.34
N ILE A 501 -19.88 24.80 24.34
CA ILE A 501 -19.06 25.94 23.94
C ILE A 501 -18.01 26.16 25.04
N ILE A 502 -16.73 26.08 24.72
CA ILE A 502 -15.65 26.49 25.63
C ILE A 502 -15.41 27.99 25.44
N HIS A 503 -15.60 28.72 26.53
CA HIS A 503 -15.36 30.15 26.67
C HIS A 503 -13.97 30.36 27.26
N ASN A 504 -13.09 31.06 26.55
CA ASN A 504 -11.77 31.49 27.04
C ASN A 504 -11.93 32.62 28.08
N PRO A 505 -11.31 32.53 29.27
CA PRO A 505 -11.03 33.71 30.08
C PRO A 505 -9.55 34.09 29.98
N GLU A 506 -9.32 35.33 29.52
CA GLU A 506 -8.06 36.06 29.67
C GLU A 506 -7.60 36.18 31.15
N PRO A 507 -6.30 36.42 31.38
CA PRO A 507 -5.71 36.45 32.71
C PRO A 507 -5.91 37.81 33.40
N ASN A 508 -6.13 37.80 34.72
CA ASN A 508 -6.03 39.00 35.54
C ASN A 508 -5.05 38.80 36.71
N ASN A 509 -3.95 39.56 36.59
CA ASN A 509 -3.17 40.22 37.63
C ASN A 509 -3.48 39.93 39.11
N GLY A 510 -2.46 39.41 39.80
CA GLY A 510 -2.29 39.43 41.24
C GLY A 510 -0.84 39.11 41.60
#